data_AF-A0A523IJ28-F1
#
_entry.id   AF-A0A523IJ28-F1
#
_cell.length_a   1.000
_cell.length_b   1.000
_cell.length_c   1.000
_cell.angle_alpha   90.00
_cell.angle_beta   90.00
_cell.angle_gamma   90.00
#
_symmetry.space_group_name_H-M   'P 1'
#
loop_
_entity.id
_entity.type
_entity.pdbx_description
1 polymer ?
#
loop_
_entity_poly.entity_id
_entity_poly.type
_entity_poly.pdbx_seq_one_letter_code
_entity_poly.pdbx_strand_id
1 'polypeptide(L)'
;MRKNILISWSGGKDSSLALYEIQKSRDYEVAALITTITSDYDRVSMHGLRTILLDEQASSSNIPLEKIFISKNASNDEYESRLKEVLLKYKQLGIRDVVFGDLFLEEIKKYREDLLGKIGMECVFPIWKRDTVKLAKRFIELGFKAITVCVDSNVLGKEFAGREFDEHFLDDLPKAIDPCGENGEFHTLM
;
A
#
# COMPACT_ATOMS: atom_id res chain seq x y z
N MET A 1 2.81 26.77 -2.16
CA MET A 1 3.69 25.78 -1.49
C MET A 1 3.01 24.43 -1.58
N ARG A 2 3.77 23.36 -1.82
CA ARG A 2 3.21 22.00 -1.85
C ARG A 2 2.82 21.57 -0.44
N LYS A 3 1.77 20.76 -0.32
CA LYS A 3 1.33 20.19 0.96
C LYS A 3 2.14 18.91 1.21
N ASN A 4 2.83 18.84 2.34
CA ASN A 4 3.56 17.63 2.72
C ASN A 4 2.58 16.51 3.12
N ILE A 5 2.83 15.29 2.65
CA ILE A 5 1.92 14.15 2.83
C ILE A 5 2.68 12.86 3.17
N LEU A 6 2.04 11.96 3.91
CA LEU A 6 2.53 10.59 4.13
C LEU A 6 1.90 9.64 3.13
N ILE A 7 2.60 8.56 2.79
CA ILE A 7 2.04 7.46 1.99
C ILE A 7 2.03 6.19 2.83
N SER A 8 0.87 5.56 3.00
CA SER A 8 0.80 4.19 3.49
C SER A 8 1.36 3.25 2.43
N TRP A 9 2.50 2.65 2.74
CA TRP A 9 3.31 1.91 1.78
C TRP A 9 3.32 0.42 2.10
N SER A 10 2.83 -0.41 1.17
CA SER A 10 2.90 -1.87 1.28
C SER A 10 4.02 -2.48 0.45
N GLY A 11 4.62 -1.70 -0.45
CA GLY A 11 5.61 -2.16 -1.43
C GLY A 11 5.00 -2.85 -2.67
N GLY A 12 3.68 -2.85 -2.80
CA GLY A 12 2.96 -3.44 -3.92
C GLY A 12 2.51 -2.44 -4.98
N LYS A 13 1.81 -2.95 -6.00
CA LYS A 13 1.35 -2.16 -7.15
C LYS A 13 0.41 -1.00 -6.77
N ASP A 14 -0.52 -1.20 -5.83
CA ASP A 14 -1.57 -0.22 -5.56
C ASP A 14 -1.03 0.99 -4.79
N SER A 15 -0.18 0.77 -3.78
CA SER A 15 0.56 1.85 -3.10
C SER A 15 1.46 2.62 -4.06
N SER A 16 2.01 1.93 -5.07
CA SER A 16 2.88 2.54 -6.07
C SER A 16 2.12 3.38 -7.09
N LEU A 17 0.94 2.92 -7.54
CA LEU A 17 0.02 3.74 -8.33
C LEU A 17 -0.46 4.95 -7.54
N ALA A 18 -0.80 4.78 -6.25
CA ALA A 18 -1.20 5.89 -5.40
C ALA A 18 -0.08 6.93 -5.27
N LEU A 19 1.16 6.49 -5.03
CA LEU A 19 2.34 7.36 -5.02
C LEU A 19 2.50 8.10 -6.36
N TYR A 20 2.38 7.39 -7.49
CA TYR A 20 2.50 7.97 -8.83
C TYR A 20 1.45 9.08 -9.07
N GLU A 21 0.19 8.85 -8.73
CA GLU A 21 -0.88 9.85 -8.91
C GLU A 21 -0.63 11.10 -8.05
N ILE A 22 -0.14 10.92 -6.82
CA ILE A 22 0.21 12.02 -5.91
C ILE A 22 1.38 12.83 -6.45
N GLN A 23 2.43 12.17 -6.96
CA GLN A 23 3.57 12.86 -7.58
C GLN A 23 3.16 13.64 -8.84
N LYS A 24 2.13 13.18 -9.55
CA LYS A 24 1.63 13.84 -10.77
C LYS A 24 0.82 15.11 -10.49
N SER A 25 0.10 15.20 -9.36
CA SER A 25 -0.77 16.36 -9.08
C SER A 25 0.00 17.67 -8.89
N ARG A 26 1.30 17.62 -8.59
CA ARG A 26 2.17 18.76 -8.26
C ARG A 26 1.76 19.56 -7.01
N ASP A 27 0.64 19.21 -6.38
CA ASP A 27 0.10 19.85 -5.18
C ASP A 27 0.73 19.31 -3.90
N TYR A 28 1.31 18.10 -3.97
CA TYR A 28 1.86 17.38 -2.83
C TYR A 28 3.37 17.18 -2.91
N GLU A 29 3.99 17.06 -1.75
CA GLU A 29 5.36 16.61 -1.57
C GLU A 29 5.35 15.44 -0.58
N VAL A 30 5.94 14.31 -0.97
CA VAL A 30 5.91 13.11 -0.14
C VAL A 30 6.99 13.22 0.92
N ALA A 31 6.56 13.34 2.18
CA ALA A 31 7.47 13.50 3.31
C ALA A 31 8.08 12.17 3.75
N ALA A 32 7.27 11.11 3.79
CA ALA A 32 7.72 9.76 4.12
C ALA A 32 6.72 8.70 3.64
N LEU A 33 7.24 7.51 3.41
CA LEU A 33 6.49 6.26 3.37
C LEU A 33 6.30 5.76 4.80
N ILE A 34 5.12 5.25 5.15
CA ILE A 34 4.87 4.59 6.44
C ILE A 34 4.46 3.15 6.22
N THR A 35 5.11 2.21 6.91
CA THR A 35 4.83 0.78 6.81
C THR A 35 4.84 0.11 8.16
N THR A 36 3.83 -0.72 8.42
CA THR A 36 3.76 -1.54 9.63
C THR A 36 4.48 -2.87 9.44
N ILE A 37 5.35 -3.20 10.38
CA ILE A 37 6.22 -4.37 10.37
C ILE A 37 6.00 -5.19 11.63
N THR A 38 5.81 -6.49 11.45
CA THR A 38 5.79 -7.44 12.56
C THR A 38 7.22 -7.79 12.96
N SER A 39 7.64 -7.36 14.15
CA SER A 39 9.04 -7.37 14.61
C SER A 39 9.66 -8.76 14.65
N ASP A 40 8.90 -9.77 15.06
CA ASP A 40 9.41 -11.14 15.27
C ASP A 40 9.76 -11.86 13.97
N TYR A 41 9.27 -11.37 12.83
CA TYR A 41 9.48 -11.97 11.52
C TYR A 41 10.31 -11.12 10.58
N ASP A 42 10.60 -9.87 10.95
CA ASP A 42 11.17 -8.85 10.07
C ASP A 42 10.40 -8.75 8.74
N ARG A 43 9.06 -8.74 8.85
CA ARG A 43 8.15 -8.81 7.71
C ARG A 43 6.95 -7.88 7.85
N VAL A 44 6.44 -7.43 6.70
CA VAL A 44 5.15 -6.69 6.62
C VAL A 44 4.01 -7.58 7.10
N SER A 45 3.19 -7.04 8.01
CA SER A 45 2.20 -7.79 8.80
C SER A 45 1.14 -8.53 7.97
N MET A 46 0.85 -8.10 6.73
CA MET A 46 -0.22 -8.66 5.90
C MET A 46 0.27 -9.52 4.73
N HIS A 47 1.44 -9.24 4.15
CA HIS A 47 1.90 -9.89 2.91
C HIS A 47 3.27 -10.55 3.05
N GLY A 48 3.83 -10.56 4.26
CA GLY A 48 5.03 -11.33 4.58
C GLY A 48 6.30 -10.85 3.88
N LEU A 49 6.30 -9.64 3.31
CA LEU A 49 7.45 -9.09 2.61
C LEU A 49 8.59 -8.79 3.60
N ARG A 50 9.83 -9.16 3.25
CA ARG A 50 11.00 -8.86 4.09
C ARG A 50 11.26 -7.36 4.13
N THR A 51 11.61 -6.84 5.30
CA THR A 51 11.88 -5.41 5.51
C THR A 51 12.95 -4.86 4.56
N ILE A 52 13.98 -5.64 4.24
CA ILE A 52 15.06 -5.21 3.33
C ILE A 52 14.56 -4.76 1.95
N LEU A 53 13.48 -5.38 1.44
CA LEU A 53 12.91 -5.03 0.13
C LEU A 53 12.20 -3.67 0.19
N LEU A 54 11.57 -3.33 1.32
CA LEU A 54 11.03 -2.00 1.53
C LEU A 54 12.12 -0.94 1.62
N ASP A 55 13.25 -1.27 2.25
CA ASP A 55 14.40 -0.37 2.35
C ASP A 55 15.00 -0.06 0.96
N GLU A 56 15.09 -1.07 0.10
CA GLU A 56 15.54 -0.91 -1.29
C GLU A 56 14.55 -0.07 -2.11
N GLN A 57 13.23 -0.27 -1.94
CA GLN A 57 12.20 0.55 -2.58
C GLN A 57 12.23 2.02 -2.12
N ALA A 58 12.39 2.25 -0.82
CA ALA A 58 12.49 3.59 -0.25
C ALA A 58 13.77 4.31 -0.72
N SER A 59 14.90 3.57 -0.75
CA SER A 59 16.18 4.10 -1.22
C SER A 59 16.15 4.44 -2.72
N SER A 60 15.58 3.57 -3.55
CA SER A 60 15.46 3.79 -5.00
C SER A 60 14.50 4.93 -5.36
N SER A 61 13.46 5.15 -4.55
CA SER A 61 12.54 6.29 -4.71
C SER A 61 13.05 7.59 -4.07
N ASN A 62 14.13 7.54 -3.29
CA ASN A 62 14.66 8.65 -2.50
C ASN A 62 13.60 9.27 -1.58
N ILE A 63 12.76 8.42 -0.96
CA ILE A 63 11.73 8.82 0.00
C ILE A 63 12.04 8.14 1.34
N PRO A 64 12.04 8.87 2.46
CA PRO A 64 12.23 8.27 3.79
C PRO A 64 11.18 7.20 4.08
N LEU A 65 11.59 6.09 4.70
CA LEU A 65 10.69 5.05 5.19
C LEU A 65 10.62 5.10 6.72
N GLU A 66 9.44 5.36 7.26
CA GLU A 66 9.12 5.21 8.67
C GLU A 66 8.49 3.83 8.92
N LYS A 67 9.17 3.03 9.74
CA LYS A 67 8.74 1.68 10.10
C LYS A 67 7.99 1.71 11.43
N ILE A 68 6.78 1.17 11.44
CA ILE A 68 5.93 1.04 12.63
C ILE A 68 6.02 -0.42 13.09
N PHE A 69 6.73 -0.69 14.17
CA PHE A 69 6.90 -2.05 14.67
C PHE A 69 5.75 -2.48 15.59
N ILE A 70 5.20 -3.67 15.32
CA ILE A 70 4.18 -4.34 16.14
C ILE A 70 4.64 -5.76 16.48
N SER A 71 4.13 -6.31 17.59
CA SER A 71 4.40 -7.69 17.99
C SER A 71 3.73 -8.73 17.07
N LYS A 72 4.24 -9.96 17.05
CA LYS A 72 3.69 -11.09 16.25
C LYS A 72 2.20 -11.35 16.45
N ASN A 73 1.69 -11.14 17.65
CA ASN A 73 0.29 -11.34 18.00
C ASN A 73 -0.36 -10.02 18.40
N ALA A 74 0.10 -8.92 17.79
CA ALA A 74 -0.38 -7.59 18.09
C ALA A 74 -1.90 -7.56 17.94
N SER A 75 -2.56 -7.08 18.99
CA SER A 75 -3.97 -6.74 18.90
C SER A 75 -4.14 -5.55 17.97
N ASN A 76 -5.38 -5.34 17.51
CA ASN A 76 -5.72 -4.12 16.79
C ASN A 76 -5.43 -2.86 17.64
N ASP A 77 -5.58 -2.94 18.97
CA ASP A 77 -5.23 -1.84 19.87
C ASP A 77 -3.73 -1.51 19.88
N GLU A 78 -2.86 -2.54 19.83
CA GLU A 78 -1.42 -2.31 19.70
C GLU A 78 -1.10 -1.65 18.36
N TYR A 79 -1.66 -2.17 17.27
CA TYR A 79 -1.50 -1.60 15.93
C TYR A 79 -1.93 -0.12 15.89
N GLU A 80 -3.14 0.19 16.34
CA GLU A 80 -3.66 1.56 16.35
C GLU A 80 -2.82 2.49 17.21
N SER A 81 -2.37 2.01 18.38
CA SER A 81 -1.52 2.78 19.29
C SER A 81 -0.16 3.12 18.65
N ARG A 82 0.50 2.14 18.04
CA ARG A 82 1.80 2.32 17.37
C ARG A 82 1.71 3.19 16.14
N LEU A 83 0.68 3.00 15.32
CA LEU A 83 0.42 3.86 14.17
C LEU A 83 0.14 5.30 14.62
N LYS A 84 -0.67 5.48 15.67
CA LYS A 84 -0.97 6.81 16.24
C LYS A 84 0.27 7.53 16.74
N GLU A 85 1.18 6.83 17.43
CA GLU A 85 2.46 7.40 17.90
C GLU A 85 3.24 8.04 16.75
N VAL A 86 3.41 7.30 15.65
CA VAL A 86 4.10 7.77 14.44
C VAL A 86 3.34 8.90 13.76
N LEU A 87 2.02 8.78 13.59
CA LEU A 87 1.23 9.84 12.95
C LEU A 87 1.28 11.15 13.72
N LEU A 88 1.28 11.11 15.06
CA LEU A 88 1.39 12.31 15.90
C LEU A 88 2.75 13.01 15.77
N LYS A 89 3.85 12.26 15.60
CA LYS A 89 5.18 12.83 15.28
C LYS A 89 5.12 13.67 14.00
N TYR A 90 4.55 13.15 12.93
CA TYR A 90 4.41 13.88 11.66
C TYR A 90 3.39 15.03 11.75
N LYS A 91 2.32 14.88 12.53
CA LYS A 91 1.36 15.94 12.79
C LYS A 91 2.01 17.16 13.47
N GLN A 92 2.95 16.95 14.38
CA GLN A 92 3.72 18.03 15.01
C GLN A 92 4.59 18.79 14.00
N LEU A 93 4.99 18.14 12.90
CA LEU A 93 5.70 18.75 11.76
C LEU A 93 4.76 19.43 10.76
N GLY A 94 3.46 19.49 11.04
CA GLY A 94 2.46 20.12 10.19
C GLY A 94 1.90 19.23 9.09
N ILE A 95 2.29 17.95 9.01
CA ILE A 95 1.77 16.99 8.04
C ILE A 95 0.47 16.40 8.55
N ARG A 96 -0.62 16.53 7.79
CA ARG A 96 -1.97 16.17 8.25
C ARG A 96 -2.66 15.13 7.38
N ASP A 97 -2.03 14.71 6.30
CA ASP A 97 -2.65 13.86 5.29
C ASP A 97 -1.87 12.56 5.17
N VAL A 98 -2.60 11.47 4.96
CA VAL A 98 -2.04 10.16 4.64
C VAL A 98 -2.75 9.61 3.42
N VAL A 99 -1.95 9.25 2.42
CA VAL A 99 -2.42 8.60 1.21
C VAL A 99 -2.51 7.11 1.44
N PHE A 100 -3.59 6.51 0.94
CA PHE A 100 -3.72 5.07 0.87
C PHE A 100 -4.03 4.60 -0.54
N GLY A 101 -3.55 3.41 -0.87
CA GLY A 101 -3.78 2.74 -2.16
C GLY A 101 -5.04 1.87 -2.18
N ASP A 102 -5.98 2.04 -1.26
CA ASP A 102 -7.23 1.24 -1.26
C ASP A 102 -8.06 1.56 -2.51
N LEU A 103 -8.73 0.55 -3.08
CA LEU A 103 -9.45 0.68 -4.34
C LEU A 103 -10.95 0.87 -4.14
N PHE A 104 -11.62 -0.01 -3.38
CA PHE A 104 -13.09 0.09 -3.23
C PHE A 104 -13.70 -0.52 -1.96
N LEU A 105 -12.91 -1.12 -1.06
CA LEU A 105 -13.42 -1.71 0.18
C LEU A 105 -13.85 -0.63 1.19
N GLU A 106 -15.13 -0.24 1.16
CA GLU A 106 -15.70 0.86 1.96
C GLU A 106 -15.45 0.71 3.46
N GLU A 107 -15.47 -0.53 3.99
CA GLU A 107 -15.19 -0.80 5.41
C GLU A 107 -13.76 -0.45 5.79
N ILE A 108 -12.78 -0.77 4.93
CA ILE A 108 -11.37 -0.44 5.14
C ILE A 108 -11.15 1.07 5.05
N LYS A 109 -11.76 1.71 4.06
CA LYS A 109 -11.72 3.18 3.94
C LYS A 109 -12.27 3.85 5.20
N LYS A 110 -13.47 3.46 5.64
CA LYS A 110 -14.11 4.01 6.83
C LYS A 110 -13.25 3.80 8.08
N TYR A 111 -12.70 2.60 8.25
CA TYR A 111 -11.79 2.29 9.35
C TYR A 111 -10.59 3.26 9.39
N ARG A 112 -9.95 3.52 8.24
CA ARG A 112 -8.83 4.47 8.14
C ARG A 112 -9.28 5.90 8.44
N GLU A 113 -10.41 6.34 7.88
CA GLU A 113 -10.97 7.67 8.12
C GLU A 113 -11.29 7.89 9.61
N ASP A 114 -11.90 6.92 10.27
CA ASP A 114 -12.19 6.97 11.70
C ASP A 114 -10.88 7.02 12.52
N LEU A 115 -9.88 6.22 12.14
CA LEU A 115 -8.59 6.17 12.83
C LEU A 115 -7.83 7.50 12.75
N LEU A 116 -7.74 8.10 11.55
CA LEU A 116 -7.06 9.38 11.35
C LEU A 116 -7.88 10.56 11.90
N GLY A 117 -9.21 10.49 11.78
CA GLY A 117 -10.14 11.47 12.33
C GLY A 117 -9.99 11.65 13.84
N LYS A 118 -9.78 10.56 14.60
CA LYS A 118 -9.49 10.60 16.05
C LYS A 118 -8.29 11.49 16.43
N ILE A 119 -7.36 11.72 15.50
CA ILE A 119 -6.19 12.58 15.70
C ILE A 119 -6.20 13.82 14.79
N GLY A 120 -7.32 14.15 14.15
CA GLY A 120 -7.45 15.33 13.29
C GLY A 120 -6.48 15.32 12.10
N MET A 121 -6.30 14.15 11.49
CA MET A 121 -5.64 13.94 10.20
C MET A 121 -6.66 13.46 9.16
N GLU A 122 -6.32 13.55 7.90
CA GLU A 122 -7.20 13.27 6.76
C GLU A 122 -6.64 12.13 5.89
N CYS A 123 -7.53 11.31 5.35
CA CYS A 123 -7.19 10.28 4.38
C CYS A 123 -7.27 10.84 2.94
N VAL A 124 -6.34 10.44 2.08
CA VAL A 124 -6.36 10.73 0.65
C VAL A 124 -6.34 9.41 -0.13
N PHE A 125 -7.32 9.22 -1.03
CA PHE A 125 -7.46 7.99 -1.81
C PHE A 125 -7.42 8.28 -3.32
N PRO A 126 -6.23 8.46 -3.92
CA PRO A 126 -6.08 8.94 -5.30
C PRO A 126 -6.59 7.95 -6.36
N ILE A 127 -6.75 6.68 -5.99
CA ILE A 127 -7.19 5.60 -6.89
C ILE A 127 -8.55 5.00 -6.51
N TRP A 128 -9.26 5.61 -5.56
CA TRP A 128 -10.56 5.14 -5.06
C TRP A 128 -11.63 5.05 -6.15
N LYS A 129 -12.40 3.95 -6.13
CA LYS A 129 -13.51 3.64 -7.05
C LYS A 129 -13.15 3.76 -8.54
N ARG A 130 -11.86 3.67 -8.87
CA ARG A 130 -11.42 3.55 -10.25
C ARG A 130 -11.59 2.09 -10.68
N ASP A 131 -11.90 1.93 -11.95
CA ASP A 131 -12.06 0.62 -12.58
C ASP A 131 -10.74 -0.18 -12.49
N THR A 132 -10.78 -1.36 -11.87
CA THR A 132 -9.59 -2.17 -11.58
C THR A 132 -8.96 -2.76 -12.83
N VAL A 133 -9.74 -3.12 -13.85
CA VAL A 133 -9.22 -3.54 -15.15
C VAL A 133 -8.39 -2.41 -15.77
N LYS A 134 -8.90 -1.17 -15.76
CA LYS A 134 -8.18 -0.01 -16.27
C LYS A 134 -6.96 0.33 -15.42
N LEU A 135 -7.03 0.19 -14.10
CA LEU A 135 -5.87 0.42 -13.22
C LEU A 135 -4.75 -0.60 -13.48
N ALA A 136 -5.09 -1.89 -13.57
CA ALA A 136 -4.14 -2.96 -13.84
C ALA A 136 -3.44 -2.76 -15.20
N LYS A 137 -4.21 -2.44 -16.25
CA LYS A 137 -3.63 -2.10 -17.57
C LYS A 137 -2.77 -0.84 -17.50
N ARG A 138 -3.25 0.19 -16.81
CA ARG A 138 -2.53 1.45 -16.65
C ARG A 138 -1.18 1.25 -15.95
N PHE A 139 -1.12 0.37 -14.95
CA PHE A 139 0.12 0.00 -14.27
C PHE A 139 1.17 -0.51 -15.26
N ILE A 140 0.78 -1.44 -16.12
CA ILE A 140 1.64 -2.03 -17.15
C ILE A 140 2.03 -0.98 -18.19
N GLU A 141 1.08 -0.18 -18.68
CA GLU A 141 1.33 0.90 -19.64
C GLU A 141 2.31 1.95 -19.13
N LEU A 142 2.32 2.21 -17.82
CA LEU A 142 3.26 3.13 -17.17
C LEU A 142 4.68 2.55 -17.09
N GLY A 143 4.87 1.29 -17.48
CA GLY A 143 6.16 0.60 -17.45
C GLY A 143 6.55 0.12 -16.05
N PHE A 144 5.62 0.10 -15.09
CA PHE A 144 5.90 -0.48 -13.80
C PHE A 144 6.15 -1.97 -13.92
N LYS A 145 7.03 -2.47 -13.03
CA LYS A 145 7.33 -3.88 -12.88
C LYS A 145 6.91 -4.32 -11.50
N ALA A 146 6.29 -5.48 -11.44
CA ALA A 146 5.94 -6.12 -10.19
C ALA A 146 5.93 -7.64 -10.38
N ILE A 147 6.16 -8.35 -9.28
CA ILE A 147 6.08 -9.81 -9.21
C ILE A 147 5.02 -10.16 -8.17
N THR A 148 4.20 -11.17 -8.45
CA THR A 148 3.29 -11.75 -7.45
C THR A 148 4.06 -12.53 -6.40
N VAL A 149 3.87 -12.18 -5.13
CA VAL A 149 4.62 -12.78 -4.01
C VAL A 149 3.75 -13.63 -3.10
N CYS A 150 2.43 -13.47 -3.17
CA CYS A 150 1.46 -14.25 -2.43
C CYS A 150 0.22 -14.44 -3.29
N VAL A 151 -0.40 -15.62 -3.23
CA VAL A 151 -1.67 -15.94 -3.89
C VAL A 151 -2.54 -16.71 -2.90
N ASP A 152 -3.84 -16.45 -2.90
CA ASP A 152 -4.80 -17.31 -2.18
C ASP A 152 -5.10 -18.56 -3.01
N SER A 153 -4.52 -19.68 -2.57
CA SER A 153 -4.65 -20.98 -3.25
C SER A 153 -6.08 -21.52 -3.33
N ASN A 154 -7.04 -20.95 -2.58
CA ASN A 154 -8.44 -21.33 -2.66
C ASN A 154 -9.14 -20.78 -3.91
N VAL A 155 -8.65 -19.65 -4.46
CA VAL A 155 -9.30 -18.93 -5.56
C VAL A 155 -8.39 -18.75 -6.77
N LEU A 156 -7.06 -18.76 -6.59
CA LEU A 156 -6.07 -18.59 -7.64
C LEU A 156 -4.98 -19.67 -7.56
N GLY A 157 -4.62 -20.26 -8.70
CA GLY A 157 -3.66 -21.35 -8.76
C GLY A 157 -2.24 -20.92 -8.34
N LYS A 158 -1.48 -21.84 -7.74
CA LYS A 158 -0.11 -21.59 -7.24
C LYS A 158 0.86 -21.17 -8.35
N GLU A 159 0.57 -21.51 -9.59
CA GLU A 159 1.32 -21.10 -10.78
C GLU A 159 1.32 -19.59 -10.99
N PHE A 160 0.41 -18.86 -10.36
CA PHE A 160 0.41 -17.40 -10.38
C PHE A 160 1.45 -16.80 -9.44
N ALA A 161 1.99 -17.53 -8.47
CA ALA A 161 3.02 -17.01 -7.56
C ALA A 161 4.39 -16.95 -8.26
N GLY A 162 5.08 -15.81 -8.13
CA GLY A 162 6.39 -15.56 -8.75
C GLY A 162 6.31 -15.11 -10.21
N ARG A 163 5.10 -14.91 -10.75
CA ARG A 163 4.92 -14.36 -12.11
C ARG A 163 5.10 -12.85 -12.11
N GLU A 164 5.61 -12.32 -13.22
CA GLU A 164 5.53 -10.89 -13.48
C GLU A 164 4.06 -10.48 -13.64
N PHE A 165 3.71 -9.31 -13.12
CA PHE A 165 2.42 -8.67 -13.35
C PHE A 165 2.47 -7.93 -14.70
N ASP A 166 2.13 -8.63 -15.77
CA ASP A 166 2.14 -8.14 -17.16
C ASP A 166 0.83 -8.44 -17.89
N GLU A 167 0.77 -8.17 -19.20
CA GLU A 167 -0.44 -8.42 -20.00
C GLU A 167 -0.80 -9.92 -20.02
N HIS A 168 0.19 -10.80 -20.08
CA HIS A 168 -0.03 -12.25 -20.04
C HIS A 168 -0.59 -12.71 -18.70
N PHE A 169 -0.14 -12.12 -17.59
CA PHE A 169 -0.72 -12.36 -16.28
C PHE A 169 -2.21 -11.99 -16.27
N LEU A 170 -2.57 -10.82 -16.80
CA LEU A 170 -3.97 -10.37 -16.87
C LEU A 170 -4.84 -11.22 -17.79
N ASP A 171 -4.29 -11.68 -18.92
CA ASP A 171 -5.00 -12.55 -19.86
C ASP A 171 -5.28 -13.95 -19.28
N ASP A 172 -4.37 -14.45 -18.45
CA ASP A 172 -4.50 -15.76 -17.79
C ASP A 172 -5.40 -15.72 -16.55
N LEU A 173 -5.69 -14.52 -15.99
CA LEU A 173 -6.50 -14.40 -14.78
C LEU A 173 -7.92 -14.96 -15.01
N PRO A 174 -8.43 -15.80 -14.09
CA PRO A 174 -9.82 -16.21 -14.13
C PRO A 174 -10.76 -15.00 -14.03
N LYS A 175 -11.86 -15.00 -14.79
CA LYS A 175 -12.82 -13.87 -14.85
C LYS A 175 -13.43 -13.45 -13.51
N ALA A 176 -13.39 -14.32 -12.51
CA ALA A 176 -13.93 -14.06 -11.18
C ALA A 176 -12.93 -13.34 -10.25
N ILE A 177 -11.66 -13.29 -10.63
CA ILE A 177 -10.58 -12.68 -9.84
C ILE A 177 -10.50 -11.20 -10.19
N ASP A 178 -10.42 -10.34 -9.18
CA ASP A 178 -10.18 -8.93 -9.43
C ASP A 178 -8.77 -8.74 -10.04
N PRO A 179 -8.62 -7.99 -11.15
CA PRO A 179 -7.31 -7.77 -11.78
C PRO A 179 -6.28 -7.05 -10.90
N CYS A 180 -6.74 -6.39 -9.84
CA CYS A 180 -5.90 -5.82 -8.81
C CYS A 180 -5.82 -6.67 -7.54
N GLY A 181 -6.45 -7.85 -7.47
CA GLY A 181 -6.36 -8.71 -6.27
C GLY A 181 -6.89 -8.05 -4.99
N GLU A 182 -7.82 -7.10 -5.10
CA GLU A 182 -8.33 -6.30 -3.97
C GLU A 182 -9.02 -7.15 -2.89
N ASN A 183 -9.55 -8.33 -3.25
CA ASN A 183 -10.19 -9.24 -2.28
C ASN A 183 -9.18 -10.19 -1.62
N GLY A 184 -7.87 -9.95 -1.80
CA GLY A 184 -6.80 -10.78 -1.24
C GLY A 184 -6.42 -11.97 -2.12
N GLU A 185 -6.85 -12.01 -3.37
CA GLU A 185 -6.56 -13.10 -4.30
C GLU A 185 -5.06 -13.24 -4.57
N PHE A 186 -4.33 -12.11 -4.58
CA PHE A 186 -2.88 -12.08 -4.66
C PHE A 186 -2.29 -10.75 -4.18
N HIS A 187 -1.00 -10.77 -3.86
CA HIS A 187 -0.21 -9.59 -3.52
C HIS A 187 1.02 -9.48 -4.40
N THR A 188 1.42 -8.25 -4.67
CA THR A 188 2.55 -7.92 -5.53
C THR A 188 3.67 -7.24 -4.76
N LEU A 189 4.86 -7.33 -5.31
CA LEU A 189 6.04 -6.59 -4.92
C LEU A 189 6.55 -5.84 -6.15
N MET A 190 6.84 -4.55 -6.00
CA MET A 190 7.54 -3.73 -7.00
C MET A 190 9.05 -3.98 -7.00
#